data_AF-A0A7R9BAC1-F1
#
_entry.id   AF-A0A7R9BAC1-F1
#
_cell.length_a   1.000
_cell.length_b   1.000
_cell.length_c   1.000
_cell.angle_alpha   90.00
_cell.angle_beta   90.00
_cell.angle_gamma   90.00
#
_symmetry.space_group_name_H-M   'P 1'
#
loop_
_entity.id
_entity.type
_entity.pdbx_description
1 polymer ?
#
loop_
_entity_poly.entity_id
_entity_poly.type
_entity_poly.pdbx_seq_one_letter_code
_entity_poly.pdbx_strand_id
1 'polypeptide(L)'
;MFPIESTLGMIQTLIDCDEFQDIATLRNLDELLDHKSDLSEKLCQIGDSIVYKLVQWTKRLPFYLELPVEVHTRLLTHKWHELLVLTTSAYQAIHGGHKMGSIGSDGAEADFAQEVANNLSTLQTCLTSMMGRPITMDQLRQDVGLMVEKITHVTLMFRRIKLRMEEYVCLKVITMLNQGQWSPTIHHAIA
;
A
#
# COMPACT_ATOMS: atom_id res chain seq x y z
N MET A 1 -20.43 -24.32 12.43
CA MET A 1 -19.38 -24.47 11.41
C MET A 1 -19.87 -23.74 10.18
N PHE A 2 -19.27 -22.61 9.80
CA PHE A 2 -19.64 -21.96 8.53
C PHE A 2 -19.37 -22.95 7.39
N PRO A 3 -20.29 -23.12 6.42
CA PRO A 3 -20.04 -23.98 5.27
C PRO A 3 -18.81 -23.45 4.53
N ILE A 4 -17.84 -24.31 4.23
CA ILE A 4 -16.60 -23.93 3.54
C ILE A 4 -16.88 -23.20 2.21
N GLU A 5 -17.98 -23.57 1.55
CA GLU A 5 -18.49 -22.95 0.32
C GLU A 5 -18.91 -21.48 0.53
N SER A 6 -19.49 -21.14 1.68
CA SER A 6 -19.83 -19.76 2.04
C SER A 6 -18.57 -18.93 2.30
N THR A 7 -17.54 -19.51 2.93
CA THR A 7 -16.25 -18.83 3.13
C THR A 7 -15.56 -18.54 1.80
N LEU A 8 -15.52 -19.52 0.89
CA LEU A 8 -14.95 -19.34 -0.45
C LEU A 8 -15.71 -18.28 -1.26
N GLY A 9 -17.05 -18.30 -1.21
CA GLY A 9 -17.89 -17.29 -1.87
C GLY A 9 -17.64 -15.87 -1.35
N MET A 10 -17.43 -15.73 -0.03
CA MET A 10 -17.10 -14.43 0.57
C MET A 10 -15.72 -13.93 0.12
N ILE A 11 -14.70 -14.80 0.07
CA ILE A 11 -13.37 -14.44 -0.43
C ILE A 11 -13.45 -13.99 -1.89
N GLN A 12 -14.22 -14.70 -2.73
CA GLN A 12 -14.40 -14.28 -4.12
C GLN A 12 -15.02 -12.89 -4.22
N THR A 13 -16.05 -12.62 -3.42
CA THR A 13 -16.68 -11.28 -3.38
C THR A 13 -15.70 -10.19 -2.94
N LEU A 14 -14.79 -10.50 -1.99
CA LEU A 14 -13.74 -9.59 -1.57
C LEU A 14 -12.71 -9.31 -2.67
N ILE A 15 -12.39 -10.32 -3.50
CA ILE A 15 -11.53 -10.15 -4.67
C ILE A 15 -12.21 -9.26 -5.70
N ASP A 16 -13.48 -9.54 -6.01
CA ASP A 16 -14.23 -8.84 -7.06
C ASP A 16 -14.43 -7.35 -6.74
N CYS A 17 -14.48 -6.97 -5.45
CA CYS A 17 -14.60 -5.57 -5.05
C CYS A 17 -13.27 -4.85 -4.79
N ASP A 18 -12.12 -5.53 -4.86
CA ASP A 18 -10.79 -4.96 -4.65
C ASP A 18 -10.24 -4.23 -5.89
N GLU A 19 -10.72 -3.01 -6.13
CA GLU A 19 -10.26 -2.18 -7.26
C GLU A 19 -9.14 -1.20 -6.87
N PHE A 20 -8.02 -1.73 -6.37
CA PHE A 20 -6.86 -0.92 -5.96
C PHE A 20 -5.66 -1.00 -6.89
N GLN A 21 -5.77 -1.70 -8.02
CA GLN A 21 -4.66 -1.93 -8.93
C GLN A 21 -3.99 -0.65 -9.42
N ASP A 22 -4.77 0.37 -9.76
CA ASP A 22 -4.28 1.69 -10.22
C ASP A 22 -3.48 2.44 -9.14
N ILE A 23 -3.95 2.41 -7.89
CA ILE A 23 -3.22 2.96 -6.73
C ILE A 23 -1.91 2.20 -6.53
N ALA A 24 -1.96 0.87 -6.63
CA ALA A 24 -0.82 0.02 -6.31
C ALA A 24 0.29 0.04 -7.38
N THR A 25 -0.10 0.24 -8.63
CA THR A 25 0.82 0.22 -9.78
C THR A 25 1.22 1.62 -10.24
N LEU A 26 0.67 2.67 -9.61
CA LEU A 26 0.91 4.06 -9.99
C LEU A 26 0.67 4.29 -11.50
N ARG A 27 -0.33 3.64 -12.10
CA ARG A 27 -0.60 3.73 -13.55
C ARG A 27 -1.03 5.13 -14.00
N ASN A 28 -1.58 5.93 -13.09
CA ASN A 28 -2.02 7.30 -13.38
C ASN A 28 -0.88 8.31 -13.23
N LEU A 29 0.35 7.85 -13.00
CA LEU A 29 1.50 8.72 -12.81
C LEU A 29 1.78 9.49 -14.10
N ASP A 30 1.56 8.90 -15.28
CA ASP A 30 1.67 9.59 -16.57
C ASP A 30 0.74 10.81 -16.70
N GLU A 31 -0.47 10.76 -16.13
CA GLU A 31 -1.40 11.90 -16.09
C GLU A 31 -0.90 12.99 -15.11
N LEU A 32 -0.22 12.59 -14.04
CA LEU A 32 0.40 13.48 -13.05
C LEU A 32 1.74 14.07 -13.53
N LEU A 33 2.31 13.54 -14.62
CA LEU A 33 3.51 14.10 -15.26
C LEU A 33 3.19 15.31 -16.14
N ASP A 34 1.93 15.70 -16.37
CA ASP A 34 1.62 16.97 -17.07
C ASP A 34 2.16 18.17 -16.25
N HIS A 35 2.93 19.05 -16.90
CA HIS A 35 3.77 20.07 -16.25
C HIS A 35 2.99 21.32 -15.79
N LYS A 36 1.65 21.24 -15.66
CA LYS A 36 0.79 22.42 -15.49
C LYS A 36 0.45 22.79 -14.04
N SER A 37 0.65 21.89 -13.08
CA SER A 37 0.30 22.10 -11.67
C SER A 37 1.48 21.84 -10.71
N ASP A 38 1.44 22.50 -9.55
CA ASP A 38 2.45 22.36 -8.51
C ASP A 38 2.44 20.95 -7.89
N LEU A 39 3.60 20.45 -7.43
CA LEU A 39 3.70 19.13 -6.80
C LEU A 39 2.70 18.94 -5.65
N SER A 40 2.49 19.97 -4.84
CA SER A 40 1.55 19.90 -3.71
C SER A 40 0.12 19.61 -4.16
N GLU A 41 -0.31 20.20 -5.28
CA GLU A 41 -1.64 19.96 -5.83
C GLU A 41 -1.75 18.53 -6.37
N LYS A 42 -0.70 18.05 -7.04
CA LYS A 42 -0.63 16.66 -7.54
C LYS A 42 -0.69 15.64 -6.40
N LEU A 43 0.09 15.85 -5.33
CA LEU A 43 0.05 14.98 -4.15
C LEU A 43 -1.31 15.03 -3.45
N CYS A 44 -1.97 16.20 -3.43
CA CYS A 44 -3.32 16.34 -2.91
C CYS A 44 -4.32 15.52 -3.74
N GLN A 45 -4.26 15.61 -5.07
CA GLN A 45 -5.11 14.82 -5.99
C GLN A 45 -4.91 13.31 -5.83
N ILE A 46 -3.66 12.86 -5.62
CA ILE A 46 -3.36 11.46 -5.31
C ILE A 46 -4.00 11.07 -3.97
N GLY A 47 -3.85 11.91 -2.95
CA GLY A 47 -4.47 11.72 -1.63
C GLY A 47 -5.98 11.59 -1.72
N ASP A 48 -6.64 12.50 -2.43
CA ASP A 48 -8.09 12.49 -2.66
C ASP A 48 -8.54 11.23 -3.39
N SER A 49 -7.79 10.80 -4.40
CA SER A 49 -8.07 9.56 -5.14
C SER A 49 -7.97 8.33 -4.24
N ILE A 50 -6.95 8.26 -3.39
CA ILE A 50 -6.78 7.17 -2.40
C ILE A 50 -7.95 7.15 -1.42
N VAL A 51 -8.31 8.31 -0.85
CA VAL A 51 -9.42 8.44 0.10
C VAL A 51 -10.74 8.03 -0.57
N TYR A 52 -11.01 8.51 -1.78
CA TYR A 52 -12.20 8.15 -2.55
C TYR A 52 -12.28 6.63 -2.75
N LYS A 53 -11.19 5.99 -3.19
CA LYS A 53 -11.14 4.53 -3.40
C LYS A 53 -11.32 3.74 -2.11
N LEU A 54 -10.76 4.19 -0.99
CA LEU A 54 -10.99 3.58 0.32
C LEU A 54 -12.46 3.63 0.72
N VAL A 55 -13.12 4.78 0.51
CA VAL A 55 -14.57 4.91 0.76
C VAL A 55 -15.37 3.97 -0.13
N GLN A 56 -15.09 3.93 -1.44
CA GLN A 56 -15.81 3.06 -2.37
C GLN A 56 -15.60 1.58 -2.08
N TRP A 57 -14.37 1.17 -1.79
CA TRP A 57 -14.07 -0.20 -1.39
C TRP A 57 -14.85 -0.60 -0.14
N THR A 58 -14.84 0.24 0.89
CA THR A 58 -15.56 -0.04 2.14
C THR A 58 -17.04 -0.26 1.90
N LYS A 59 -17.68 0.57 1.06
CA LYS A 59 -19.09 0.45 0.69
C LYS A 59 -19.43 -0.82 -0.08
N ARG A 60 -18.45 -1.44 -0.75
CA ARG A 60 -18.63 -2.67 -1.55
C ARG A 60 -18.31 -3.94 -0.78
N LEU A 61 -17.92 -3.84 0.49
CA LEU A 61 -17.69 -5.01 1.32
C LEU A 61 -19.00 -5.78 1.53
N PRO A 62 -18.96 -7.13 1.49
CA PRO A 62 -20.16 -7.96 1.65
C PRO A 62 -20.86 -7.79 3.00
N PHE A 63 -20.14 -7.29 4.02
CA PHE A 63 -20.63 -7.04 5.37
C PHE A 63 -20.68 -5.53 5.72
N TYR A 64 -20.74 -4.64 4.73
CA TYR A 64 -20.72 -3.18 4.95
C TYR A 64 -21.77 -2.72 5.98
N LEU A 65 -22.99 -3.27 5.93
CA LEU A 65 -24.07 -2.91 6.85
C LEU A 65 -23.84 -3.36 8.30
N GLU A 66 -22.91 -4.29 8.52
CA GLU A 66 -22.53 -4.79 9.84
C GLU A 66 -21.34 -4.02 10.43
N LEU A 67 -20.71 -3.13 9.64
CA LEU A 67 -19.58 -2.34 10.11
C LEU A 67 -20.03 -1.21 11.03
N PRO A 68 -19.46 -1.10 12.25
CA PRO A 68 -19.65 0.07 13.08
C PRO A 68 -19.14 1.34 12.39
N VAL A 69 -19.81 2.47 12.62
CA VAL A 69 -19.45 3.76 12.01
C VAL A 69 -18.02 4.17 12.35
N GLU A 70 -17.54 3.79 13.53
CA GLU A 70 -16.19 4.04 14.01
C GLU A 70 -15.14 3.37 13.13
N VAL A 71 -15.45 2.23 12.51
CA VAL A 71 -14.55 1.57 11.56
C VAL A 71 -14.36 2.44 10.33
N HIS A 72 -15.41 3.04 9.78
CA HIS A 72 -15.32 3.94 8.63
C HIS A 72 -14.46 5.17 8.94
N THR A 73 -14.72 5.82 10.06
CA THR A 73 -13.96 7.01 10.47
C THR A 73 -12.49 6.66 10.73
N ARG A 74 -12.23 5.58 11.48
CA ARG A 74 -10.86 5.14 11.80
C ARG A 74 -10.11 4.68 10.55
N LEU A 75 -10.80 4.07 9.60
CA LEU A 75 -10.19 3.67 8.34
C LEU A 75 -9.54 4.87 7.64
N LEU A 76 -10.31 5.94 7.46
CA LEU A 76 -9.88 7.13 6.74
C LEU A 76 -8.86 7.97 7.53
N THR A 77 -8.89 7.91 8.86
CA THR A 77 -8.06 8.77 9.71
C THR A 77 -6.77 8.09 10.19
N HIS A 78 -6.80 6.78 10.48
CA HIS A 78 -5.71 6.08 11.17
C HIS A 78 -5.22 4.82 10.45
N LYS A 79 -5.99 4.23 9.53
CA LYS A 79 -5.60 2.95 8.87
C LYS A 79 -5.35 3.08 7.37
N TRP A 80 -5.64 4.22 6.76
CA TRP A 80 -5.51 4.43 5.31
C TRP A 80 -4.08 4.17 4.82
N HIS A 81 -3.07 4.60 5.57
CA HIS A 81 -1.66 4.41 5.22
C HIS A 81 -1.20 2.96 5.41
N GLU A 82 -1.68 2.25 6.44
CA GLU A 82 -1.42 0.82 6.62
C GLU A 82 -1.98 0.02 5.43
N LEU A 83 -3.21 0.32 5.02
CA LEU A 83 -3.82 -0.30 3.84
C LEU A 83 -3.10 0.06 2.55
N LEU A 84 -2.61 1.29 2.42
CA LEU A 84 -1.84 1.72 1.24
C LEU A 84 -0.54 0.93 1.12
N VAL A 85 0.21 0.80 2.22
CA VAL A 85 1.46 0.01 2.26
C VAL A 85 1.17 -1.46 1.97
N LEU A 86 0.14 -2.04 2.58
CA LEU A 86 -0.27 -3.43 2.33
C LEU A 86 -0.62 -3.64 0.85
N THR A 87 -1.47 -2.76 0.30
CA THR A 87 -1.94 -2.82 -1.09
C THR A 87 -0.79 -2.72 -2.07
N THR A 88 0.03 -1.67 -1.97
CA THR A 88 1.17 -1.46 -2.88
C THR A 88 2.16 -2.62 -2.82
N SER A 89 2.55 -3.05 -1.61
CA SER A 89 3.51 -4.14 -1.41
C SER A 89 2.97 -5.49 -1.89
N ALA A 90 1.70 -5.81 -1.61
CA ALA A 90 1.09 -7.07 -2.02
C ALA A 90 0.92 -7.14 -3.54
N TYR A 91 0.44 -6.08 -4.18
CA TYR A 91 0.33 -6.05 -5.65
C TYR A 91 1.69 -6.21 -6.33
N GLN A 92 2.72 -5.52 -5.85
CA GLN A 92 4.08 -5.67 -6.38
C GLN A 92 4.68 -7.06 -6.10
N ALA A 93 4.27 -7.72 -5.02
CA ALA A 93 4.70 -9.07 -4.73
C ALA A 93 4.02 -10.12 -5.62
N ILE A 94 2.73 -9.92 -5.91
CA ILE A 94 1.89 -10.88 -6.63
C ILE A 94 2.04 -10.74 -8.15
N HIS A 95 2.19 -9.50 -8.63
CA HIS A 95 2.21 -9.19 -10.06
C HIS A 95 3.57 -8.65 -10.54
N GLY A 96 4.44 -8.19 -9.64
CA GLY A 96 5.78 -7.75 -10.01
C GLY A 96 6.59 -8.93 -10.52
N GLY A 97 7.10 -8.83 -11.75
CA GLY A 97 7.79 -9.93 -12.42
C GLY A 97 8.88 -10.56 -11.55
N HIS A 98 8.85 -11.89 -11.43
CA HIS A 98 9.85 -12.66 -10.70
C HIS A 98 11.23 -12.52 -11.39
N LYS A 99 12.04 -11.56 -10.93
CA LYS A 99 13.50 -11.62 -11.10
C LYS A 99 14.14 -12.22 -9.86
N MET A 100 13.67 -13.39 -9.42
CA MET A 100 14.37 -14.11 -8.35
C MET A 100 15.42 -15.00 -9.01
N GLY A 101 16.66 -14.52 -9.04
CA GLY A 101 17.83 -15.36 -9.30
C GLY A 101 17.95 -16.47 -8.25
N SER A 102 18.51 -17.59 -8.65
CA SER A 102 18.76 -18.77 -7.81
C SER A 102 19.56 -18.40 -6.55
N ILE A 103 19.01 -18.67 -5.36
CA ILE A 103 19.61 -18.28 -4.07
C ILE A 103 20.75 -19.22 -3.67
N GLY A 104 21.96 -18.66 -3.57
CA GLY A 104 22.94 -19.00 -2.53
C GLY A 104 22.85 -17.98 -1.39
N SER A 105 23.22 -18.38 -0.17
CA SER A 105 22.99 -17.63 1.09
C SER A 105 23.61 -16.22 1.17
N ASP A 106 24.60 -15.88 0.33
CA ASP A 106 25.22 -14.55 0.24
C ASP A 106 24.53 -13.62 -0.79
N GLY A 107 23.68 -14.17 -1.67
CA GLY A 107 23.02 -13.41 -2.72
C GLY A 107 21.79 -12.62 -2.26
N ALA A 108 21.15 -13.04 -1.16
CA ALA A 108 19.88 -12.47 -0.71
C ALA A 108 20.01 -11.01 -0.21
N GLU A 109 21.14 -10.67 0.41
CA GLU A 109 21.40 -9.30 0.89
C GLU A 109 21.74 -8.37 -0.28
N ALA A 110 22.52 -8.86 -1.25
CA ALA A 110 22.80 -8.14 -2.49
C ALA A 110 21.52 -7.92 -3.32
N ASP A 111 20.64 -8.92 -3.38
CA ASP A 111 19.34 -8.82 -4.06
C ASP A 111 18.43 -7.78 -3.38
N PHE A 112 18.40 -7.74 -2.05
CA PHE A 112 17.63 -6.74 -1.30
C PHE A 112 18.15 -5.32 -1.55
N ALA A 113 19.46 -5.10 -1.42
CA ALA A 113 20.08 -3.81 -1.66
C ALA A 113 19.83 -3.32 -3.10
N GLN A 114 19.86 -4.23 -4.08
CA GLN A 114 19.55 -3.91 -5.46
C GLN A 114 18.08 -3.53 -5.68
N GLU A 115 17.13 -4.24 -5.06
CA GLU A 115 15.71 -3.89 -5.13
C GLU A 115 15.43 -2.51 -4.50
N VAL A 116 16.05 -2.21 -3.35
CA VAL A 116 15.95 -0.88 -2.72
C VAL A 116 16.51 0.20 -3.65
N ALA A 117 17.67 -0.04 -4.27
CA ALA A 117 18.28 0.90 -5.21
C ALA A 117 17.39 1.14 -6.44
N ASN A 118 16.78 0.10 -7.00
CA ASN A 118 15.85 0.19 -8.13
C ASN A 118 14.60 1.01 -7.77
N ASN A 119 14.03 0.75 -6.58
CA ASN A 119 12.87 1.48 -6.08
C ASN A 119 13.18 2.97 -5.85
N LEU A 120 14.35 3.28 -5.27
CA LEU A 120 14.79 4.67 -5.10
C LEU A 120 15.03 5.36 -6.43
N SER A 121 15.65 4.70 -7.41
CA SER A 121 15.85 5.27 -8.75
C SER A 121 14.51 5.58 -9.43
N THR A 122 13.55 4.66 -9.35
CA THR A 122 12.21 4.84 -9.92
C THR A 122 11.49 6.02 -9.28
N LEU A 123 11.54 6.10 -7.95
CA LEU A 123 10.94 7.20 -7.19
C LEU A 123 11.63 8.54 -7.51
N GLN A 124 12.95 8.57 -7.64
CA GLN A 124 13.70 9.75 -8.03
C GLN A 124 13.25 10.27 -9.40
N THR A 125 13.14 9.39 -10.40
CA THR A 125 12.68 9.74 -11.74
C THR A 125 11.27 10.34 -11.71
N CYS A 126 10.36 9.68 -10.99
CA CYS A 126 9.00 10.16 -10.78
C CYS A 126 8.99 11.57 -10.16
N LEU A 127 9.61 11.74 -9.00
CA LEU A 127 9.57 13.01 -8.26
C LEU A 127 10.28 14.13 -9.01
N THR A 128 11.41 13.85 -9.66
CA THR A 128 12.12 14.83 -10.50
C THR A 128 11.21 15.34 -11.61
N SER A 129 10.48 14.43 -12.26
CA SER A 129 9.56 14.81 -13.33
C SER A 129 8.31 15.53 -12.81
N MET A 130 7.77 15.15 -11.65
CA MET A 130 6.63 15.85 -11.05
C MET A 130 6.98 17.25 -10.55
N MET A 131 8.20 17.44 -10.03
CA MET A 131 8.67 18.73 -9.49
C MET A 131 9.23 19.68 -10.54
N GLY A 132 9.49 19.21 -11.76
CA GLY A 132 10.14 19.99 -12.82
C GLY A 132 11.59 20.42 -12.50
N ARG A 133 12.18 19.84 -11.45
CA ARG A 133 13.56 20.13 -11.01
C ARG A 133 14.25 18.86 -10.55
N PRO A 134 15.57 18.72 -10.75
CA PRO A 134 16.31 17.54 -10.35
C PRO A 134 16.32 17.37 -8.83
N ILE A 135 16.13 16.14 -8.37
CA ILE A 135 16.33 15.71 -6.98
C ILE A 135 17.55 14.79 -6.95
N THR A 136 18.52 15.04 -6.06
CA THR A 136 19.69 14.16 -5.94
C THR A 136 19.33 12.87 -5.21
N MET A 137 20.04 11.78 -5.51
CA MET A 137 19.83 10.50 -4.81
C MET A 137 20.13 10.61 -3.32
N ASP A 138 21.08 11.45 -2.93
CA ASP A 138 21.43 11.65 -1.52
C ASP A 138 20.30 12.34 -0.74
N GLN A 139 19.69 13.39 -1.33
CA GLN A 139 18.53 14.04 -0.75
C GLN A 139 17.36 13.05 -0.59
N LEU A 140 17.07 12.27 -1.64
CA LEU A 140 16.00 11.30 -1.61
C LEU A 140 16.24 10.21 -0.55
N ARG A 141 17.47 9.69 -0.43
CA ARG A 141 17.84 8.70 0.58
C ARG A 141 17.69 9.26 2.00
N GLN A 142 18.07 10.51 2.22
CA GLN A 142 17.95 11.15 3.52
C GLN A 142 16.47 11.30 3.92
N ASP A 143 15.60 11.68 2.99
CA ASP A 143 14.20 11.99 3.29
C ASP A 143 13.31 10.74 3.37
N VAL A 144 13.48 9.78 2.45
CA VAL A 144 12.56 8.63 2.30
C VAL A 144 13.26 7.27 2.24
N GLY A 145 14.59 7.21 2.32
CA GLY A 145 15.37 5.96 2.16
C GLY A 145 14.90 4.85 3.09
N LEU A 146 14.79 5.14 4.39
CA LEU A 146 14.35 4.16 5.39
C LEU A 146 12.92 3.66 5.12
N MET A 147 12.03 4.51 4.59
CA MET A 147 10.67 4.13 4.25
C MET A 147 10.68 3.15 3.05
N VAL A 148 11.46 3.45 2.01
CA VAL A 148 11.61 2.59 0.83
C VAL A 148 12.23 1.24 1.22
N GLU A 149 13.24 1.22 2.09
CA GLU A 149 13.83 -0.02 2.61
C GLU A 149 12.78 -0.90 3.31
N LYS A 150 12.00 -0.32 4.22
CA LYS A 150 10.95 -1.05 4.94
C LYS A 150 9.84 -1.57 4.03
N ILE A 151 9.38 -0.77 3.06
CA ILE A 151 8.36 -1.19 2.08
C ILE A 151 8.90 -2.30 1.19
N THR A 152 10.16 -2.17 0.73
CA THR A 152 10.82 -3.20 -0.09
C THR A 152 10.93 -4.50 0.69
N HIS A 153 11.31 -4.43 1.97
CA HIS A 153 11.38 -5.60 2.84
C HIS A 153 10.01 -6.32 2.97
N VAL A 154 8.93 -5.57 3.22
CA VAL A 154 7.57 -6.14 3.28
C VAL A 154 7.17 -6.80 1.96
N THR A 155 7.49 -6.15 0.83
CA THR A 155 7.23 -6.70 -0.51
C THR A 155 7.96 -8.02 -0.74
N LEU A 156 9.25 -8.08 -0.38
CA LEU A 156 10.04 -9.32 -0.49
C LEU A 156 9.53 -10.42 0.45
N MET A 157 9.08 -10.06 1.65
CA MET A 157 8.43 -11.01 2.56
C MET A 157 7.17 -11.62 1.92
N PHE A 158 6.30 -10.80 1.32
CA PHE A 158 5.13 -11.29 0.59
C PHE A 158 5.50 -12.18 -0.61
N ARG A 159 6.56 -11.84 -1.37
CA ARG A 159 7.07 -12.71 -2.46
C ARG A 159 7.58 -14.05 -1.92
N ARG A 160 8.33 -14.03 -0.81
CA ARG A 160 8.92 -15.23 -0.20
C ARG A 160 7.86 -16.21 0.28
N ILE A 161 6.78 -15.71 0.90
CA ILE A 161 5.65 -16.55 1.34
C ILE A 161 4.69 -16.89 0.20
N LYS A 162 4.90 -16.36 -1.01
CA LYS A 162 4.01 -16.52 -2.17
C LYS A 162 2.58 -16.12 -1.85
N LEU A 163 2.43 -14.92 -1.28
CA LEU A 163 1.13 -14.35 -0.93
C LEU A 163 0.18 -14.46 -2.13
N ARG A 164 -1.02 -14.97 -1.94
CA ARG A 164 -2.06 -15.06 -3.00
C ARG A 164 -3.10 -13.95 -2.86
N MET A 165 -3.90 -13.75 -3.91
CA MET A 165 -4.95 -12.73 -3.90
C MET A 165 -5.98 -12.96 -2.78
N GLU A 166 -6.35 -14.22 -2.54
CA GLU A 166 -7.27 -14.61 -1.47
C GLU A 166 -6.74 -14.17 -0.09
N GLU A 167 -5.44 -14.37 0.14
CA GLU A 167 -4.78 -14.02 1.41
C GLU A 167 -4.64 -12.51 1.56
N TYR A 168 -4.30 -11.81 0.47
CA TYR A 168 -4.19 -10.36 0.42
C TYR A 168 -5.52 -9.67 0.77
N VAL A 169 -6.64 -10.05 0.15
CA VAL A 169 -7.94 -9.41 0.45
C VAL A 169 -8.39 -9.69 1.88
N CYS A 170 -8.09 -10.88 2.41
CA CYS A 170 -8.32 -11.20 3.81
C CYS A 170 -7.47 -10.32 4.74
N LEU A 171 -6.18 -10.14 4.43
CA LEU A 171 -5.28 -9.27 5.20
C LEU A 171 -5.77 -7.81 5.21
N LYS A 172 -6.36 -7.32 4.13
CA LYS A 172 -6.96 -5.97 4.10
C LYS A 172 -8.13 -5.85 5.06
N VAL A 173 -9.03 -6.82 5.06
CA VAL A 173 -10.15 -6.84 6.01
C VAL A 173 -9.65 -6.93 7.45
N ILE A 174 -8.68 -7.80 7.72
CA ILE A 174 -8.05 -7.92 9.06
C ILE A 174 -7.42 -6.59 9.46
N THR A 175 -6.67 -5.93 8.58
CA THR A 175 -6.01 -4.65 8.85
C THR A 175 -7.03 -3.54 9.14
N MET A 176 -8.13 -3.48 8.37
CA MET A 176 -9.22 -2.54 8.60
C MET A 176 -9.90 -2.75 9.95
N LEU A 177 -10.17 -4.01 10.30
CA LEU A 177 -10.88 -4.37 11.53
C LEU A 177 -9.98 -4.36 12.76
N ASN A 178 -8.66 -4.44 12.59
CA ASN A 178 -7.70 -4.47 13.68
C ASN A 178 -7.81 -3.17 14.50
N GLN A 179 -8.33 -3.31 15.72
CA GLN A 179 -8.64 -2.19 16.60
C GLN A 179 -7.42 -1.61 17.31
N GLY A 180 -6.21 -2.16 17.07
CA GLY A 180 -4.90 -1.70 17.55
C GLY A 180 -4.99 -0.83 18.81
N GLN A 181 -5.03 -1.47 19.98
CA GLN A 181 -5.22 -0.87 21.31
C GLN A 181 -5.24 0.67 21.32
N TRP A 182 -6.41 1.26 21.13
CA TRP A 182 -6.66 2.63 21.52
C TRP A 182 -6.59 2.68 23.05
N SER A 183 -5.41 2.97 23.59
CA SER A 183 -5.31 3.34 25.01
C SER A 183 -5.86 4.77 25.16
N PRO A 184 -6.97 4.99 25.90
CA PRO A 184 -7.53 6.33 26.10
C PRO A 184 -6.67 7.22 27.01
N THR A 185 -5.55 6.72 27.53
CA THR A 185 -4.84 7.33 28.67
C THR A 185 -4.04 8.59 28.32
N ILE A 186 -3.94 9.01 27.06
CA ILE A 186 -3.13 10.18 26.67
C ILE A 186 -3.92 11.51 26.74
N HIS A 187 -5.25 11.50 26.91
CA HIS A 187 -6.02 12.74 27.02
C HIS A 187 -5.93 13.46 28.39
N HIS A 188 -5.29 12.86 29.40
CA HIS A 188 -5.12 13.51 30.72
C HIS A 188 -3.75 14.16 30.95
N ALA A 189 -2.83 14.13 29.97
CA ALA A 189 -1.49 14.69 30.14
C ALA A 189 -1.31 16.13 29.60
N ILE A 190 -2.38 16.78 29.13
CA ILE A 190 -2.36 18.20 28.75
C ILE A 190 -3.58 18.90 29.36
N ALA A 191 -3.49 19.17 30.65
CA ALA A 191 -4.25 20.19 31.36
C ALA A 191 -3.35 20.79 32.44
#